data_AF-A0AAE4NVQ8-F1
#
_entry.id   AF-A0AAE4NVQ8-F1
#
_cell.length_a   1.000
_cell.length_b   1.000
_cell.length_c   1.000
_cell.angle_alpha   90.00
_cell.angle_beta   90.00
_cell.angle_gamma   90.00
#
_symmetry.space_group_name_H-M   'P 1'
#
loop_
_entity.id
_entity.type
_entity.pdbx_description
1 polymer ?
#
loop_
_entity_poly.entity_id
_entity_poly.type
_entity_poly.pdbx_seq_one_letter_code
_entity_poly.pdbx_strand_id
1 'polypeptide(L)'
;MNCKKIKQKVGIRTVLESFNLFPVKENGKTAFYFALDRDEKIPSLSVDFIKNKAFDFGTGKSYDIISIVQQVKECSVSEALKYLGKFNFSIQDQKQKEEVTTGPHYRILEVKIIGHPVLIQYLKMRKVYQQVDLVKELHYELNGKNYFGIAFENNSGGFEIRNAYSKICLGKKDVTLIQGEQNNKEITVFEGFLDYLTFKNIDKAKNSDYLILNSTVMLFKVMKTLDEYDKINLFLDNDSNGDITKNKILTKYKYVEDCSLIYRDFKDLNEWFCQKI
;
A
#
# COMPACT_ATOMS: atom_id res chain seq x y z
N MET A 1 35.51 -1.98 -1.91
CA MET A 1 34.56 -0.93 -2.37
C MET A 1 34.69 0.25 -1.43
N ASN A 2 34.77 1.50 -1.91
CA ASN A 2 35.01 2.66 -1.01
C ASN A 2 33.71 3.21 -0.39
N CYS A 3 33.82 3.89 0.76
CA CYS A 3 32.68 4.41 1.53
C CYS A 3 31.78 5.38 0.74
N LYS A 4 32.35 6.17 -0.18
CA LYS A 4 31.58 7.13 -0.98
C LYS A 4 30.72 6.43 -2.03
N LYS A 5 31.29 5.43 -2.73
CA LYS A 5 30.61 4.66 -3.77
C LYS A 5 29.47 3.81 -3.22
N ILE A 6 29.62 3.23 -2.03
CA ILE A 6 28.55 2.39 -1.44
C ILE A 6 27.35 3.24 -0.99
N LYS A 7 27.59 4.42 -0.41
CA LYS A 7 26.54 5.35 0.06
C LYS A 7 25.66 5.90 -1.07
N GLN A 8 26.16 5.87 -2.31
CA GLN A 8 25.41 6.26 -3.51
C GLN A 8 24.67 5.09 -4.17
N LYS A 9 25.12 3.85 -3.92
CA LYS A 9 24.62 2.66 -4.60
C LYS A 9 23.60 1.86 -3.79
N VAL A 10 23.65 1.96 -2.47
CA VAL A 10 22.80 1.17 -1.57
C VAL A 10 21.89 2.08 -0.78
N GLY A 11 20.58 1.81 -0.84
CA GLY A 11 19.56 2.53 -0.08
C GLY A 11 19.50 2.06 1.37
N ILE A 12 19.31 3.01 2.29
CA ILE A 12 19.19 2.80 3.73
C ILE A 12 18.01 1.92 4.09
N ARG A 13 16.91 2.01 3.32
CA ARG A 13 15.77 1.11 3.41
C ARG A 13 16.20 -0.34 3.18
N THR A 14 16.93 -0.61 2.10
CA THR A 14 17.44 -1.95 1.77
C THR A 14 18.35 -2.50 2.88
N VAL A 15 19.15 -1.64 3.51
CA VAL A 15 20.02 -2.04 4.61
C VAL A 15 19.22 -2.40 5.86
N LEU A 16 18.27 -1.55 6.26
CA LEU A 16 17.40 -1.82 7.43
C LEU A 16 16.56 -3.09 7.23
N GLU A 17 15.95 -3.25 6.05
CA GLU A 17 15.17 -4.44 5.70
C GLU A 17 16.03 -5.71 5.68
N SER A 18 17.31 -5.61 5.31
CA SER A 18 18.24 -6.76 5.38
C SER A 18 18.50 -7.26 6.81
N PHE A 19 18.18 -6.43 7.81
CA PHE A 19 18.22 -6.77 9.23
C PHE A 19 16.84 -7.10 9.81
N ASN A 20 15.82 -7.24 8.96
CA ASN A 20 14.42 -7.37 9.37
C ASN A 20 13.91 -6.19 10.22
N LEU A 21 14.49 -5.00 10.04
CA LEU A 21 14.03 -3.77 10.66
C LEU A 21 13.05 -3.09 9.69
N PHE A 22 11.80 -2.96 10.11
CA PHE A 22 10.71 -2.40 9.31
C PHE A 22 10.15 -1.13 9.96
N PRO A 23 9.66 -0.17 9.16
CA PRO A 23 9.16 1.08 9.70
C PRO A 23 7.87 0.86 10.48
N VAL A 24 7.76 1.50 11.64
CA VAL A 24 6.53 1.56 12.45
C VAL A 24 5.52 2.54 11.81
N LYS A 25 6.03 3.62 11.20
CA LYS A 25 5.24 4.62 10.47
C LYS A 25 6.05 5.17 9.31
N GLU A 26 5.47 5.35 8.13
CA GLU A 26 6.18 5.89 6.97
C GLU A 26 5.34 6.82 6.10
N ASN A 27 6.05 7.63 5.31
CA ASN A 27 5.56 8.32 4.12
C ASN A 27 6.58 8.12 2.98
N GLY A 28 6.32 8.69 1.80
CA GLY A 28 7.18 8.51 0.63
C GLY A 28 8.63 9.03 0.77
N LYS A 29 8.94 9.85 1.79
CA LYS A 29 10.27 10.46 2.01
C LYS A 29 10.92 9.99 3.30
N THR A 30 10.16 9.82 4.37
CA THR A 30 10.67 9.50 5.70
C THR A 30 9.89 8.40 6.40
N ALA A 31 10.52 7.77 7.38
CA ALA A 31 9.88 6.77 8.23
C ALA A 31 10.45 6.75 9.65
N PHE A 32 9.66 6.25 10.60
CA PHE A 32 10.06 6.01 11.98
C PHE A 32 10.24 4.52 12.23
N TYR A 33 11.34 4.16 12.87
CA TYR A 33 11.72 2.81 13.30
C TYR A 33 12.00 2.83 14.81
N PHE A 34 12.00 1.66 15.43
CA PHE A 34 12.61 1.50 16.74
C PHE A 34 14.13 1.67 16.64
N ALA A 35 14.74 2.10 17.75
CA ALA A 35 16.18 2.25 17.88
C ALA A 35 16.95 0.96 17.55
N LEU A 36 18.18 1.12 17.03
CA LEU A 36 19.02 0.01 16.58
C LEU A 36 19.72 -0.73 17.73
N ASP A 37 19.85 -0.08 18.88
CA ASP A 37 20.78 -0.46 19.96
C ASP A 37 20.11 -0.59 21.33
N ARG A 38 18.79 -0.48 21.40
CA ARG A 38 18.01 -0.57 22.65
C ARG A 38 16.56 -0.94 22.37
N ASP A 39 15.91 -1.52 23.37
CA ASP A 39 14.46 -1.69 23.39
C ASP A 39 13.77 -0.38 23.80
N GLU A 40 12.78 0.03 23.01
CA GLU A 40 11.96 1.21 23.32
C GLU A 40 10.49 0.96 22.94
N LYS A 41 9.56 1.64 23.64
CA LYS A 41 8.11 1.49 23.39
C LYS A 41 7.59 2.44 22.30
N ILE A 42 8.30 3.54 22.06
CA ILE A 42 7.93 4.58 21.09
C ILE A 42 9.09 4.72 20.11
N PRO A 43 8.87 4.61 18.78
CA PRO A 43 9.95 4.66 17.81
C PRO A 43 10.60 6.05 17.76
N SER A 44 11.91 6.12 17.95
CA SER A 44 12.67 7.37 17.93
C SER A 44 13.61 7.52 16.73
N LEU A 45 13.83 6.46 15.95
CA LEU A 45 14.74 6.47 14.80
C LEU A 45 14.01 6.99 13.56
N SER A 46 14.30 8.23 13.16
CA SER A 46 13.79 8.83 11.93
C SER A 46 14.73 8.58 10.76
N VAL A 47 14.22 8.00 9.69
CA VAL A 47 14.96 7.64 8.48
C VAL A 47 14.48 8.52 7.33
N ASP A 48 15.41 9.19 6.64
CA ASP A 48 15.17 9.95 5.42
C ASP A 48 15.71 9.15 4.22
N PHE A 49 14.78 8.63 3.42
CA PHE A 49 15.11 7.78 2.27
C PHE A 49 15.77 8.56 1.13
N ILE A 50 15.50 9.88 1.02
CA ILE A 50 16.10 10.73 -0.02
C ILE A 50 17.54 11.08 0.36
N LYS A 51 17.78 11.43 1.63
CA LYS A 51 19.11 11.76 2.14
C LYS A 51 19.97 10.54 2.42
N ASN A 52 19.37 9.34 2.41
CA ASN A 52 20.03 8.08 2.72
C ASN A 52 20.68 8.07 4.12
N LYS A 53 19.98 8.68 5.10
CA LYS A 53 20.45 8.91 6.47
C LYS A 53 19.36 8.65 7.49
N ALA A 54 19.76 8.31 8.70
CA ALA A 54 18.88 8.21 9.85
C ALA A 54 19.35 9.15 10.98
N PHE A 55 18.41 9.56 11.81
CA PHE A 55 18.63 10.35 13.00
C PHE A 55 17.81 9.76 14.14
N ASP A 56 18.47 9.43 15.25
CA ASP A 56 17.82 8.90 16.44
C ASP A 56 17.52 10.04 17.42
N PHE A 57 16.25 10.36 17.59
CA PHE A 57 15.80 11.40 18.52
C PHE A 57 16.01 11.04 20.00
N GLY A 58 16.19 9.75 20.34
CA GLY A 58 16.44 9.31 21.71
C GLY A 58 17.88 9.50 22.16
N THR A 59 18.85 9.52 21.23
CA THR A 59 20.29 9.63 21.54
C THR A 59 20.98 10.81 20.87
N GLY A 60 20.34 11.46 19.90
CA GLY A 60 20.93 12.51 19.06
C GLY A 60 21.93 11.99 18.01
N LYS A 61 22.10 10.67 17.87
CA LYS A 61 23.03 10.07 16.93
C LYS A 61 22.50 10.12 15.50
N SER A 62 23.37 10.43 14.54
CA SER A 62 23.09 10.31 13.11
C SER A 62 23.75 9.06 12.53
N TYR A 63 23.02 8.38 11.65
CA TYR A 63 23.52 7.18 10.99
C TYR A 63 23.47 7.31 9.46
N ASP A 64 24.42 6.66 8.80
CA ASP A 64 24.36 6.33 7.39
C ASP A 64 24.39 4.81 7.23
N ILE A 65 24.29 4.32 6.00
CA ILE A 65 24.21 2.88 5.73
C ILE A 65 25.38 2.07 6.29
N ILE A 66 26.56 2.67 6.44
CA ILE A 66 27.74 1.98 6.97
C ILE A 66 27.62 1.91 8.48
N SER A 67 27.33 3.04 9.13
CA SER A 67 27.21 3.06 10.60
C SER A 67 26.01 2.25 11.11
N ILE A 68 24.93 2.12 10.33
CA ILE A 68 23.84 1.18 10.65
C ILE A 68 24.34 -0.26 10.67
N VAL A 69 25.08 -0.68 9.65
CA VAL A 69 25.62 -2.06 9.61
C VAL A 69 26.58 -2.30 10.75
N GLN A 70 27.44 -1.32 11.07
CA GLN A 70 28.34 -1.41 12.21
C GLN A 70 27.58 -1.52 13.54
N GLN A 71 26.49 -0.76 13.70
CA GLN A 71 25.68 -0.79 14.92
C GLN A 71 24.96 -2.13 15.09
N VAL A 72 24.34 -2.65 14.02
CA VAL A 72 23.53 -3.88 14.10
C VAL A 72 24.39 -5.15 14.10
N LYS A 73 25.55 -5.15 13.43
CA LYS A 73 26.46 -6.31 13.37
C LYS A 73 27.65 -6.23 14.31
N GLU A 74 27.79 -5.14 15.05
CA GLU A 74 28.94 -4.87 15.92
C GLU A 74 30.29 -5.08 15.21
N CYS A 75 30.40 -4.58 13.97
CA CYS A 75 31.52 -4.88 13.08
C CYS A 75 32.36 -3.65 12.71
N SER A 76 33.55 -3.91 12.18
CA SER A 76 34.41 -2.87 11.61
C SER A 76 33.81 -2.26 10.33
N VAL A 77 34.31 -1.09 9.92
CA VAL A 77 33.95 -0.46 8.64
C VAL A 77 34.23 -1.39 7.46
N SER A 78 35.34 -2.13 7.48
CA SER A 78 35.72 -3.06 6.40
C SER A 78 34.70 -4.19 6.24
N GLU A 79 34.26 -4.76 7.36
CA GLU A 79 33.24 -5.82 7.38
C GLU A 79 31.87 -5.27 6.97
N ALA A 80 31.53 -4.06 7.40
CA ALA A 80 30.32 -3.37 6.98
C ALA A 80 30.32 -3.15 5.45
N LEU A 81 31.45 -2.73 4.88
CA LEU A 81 31.61 -2.59 3.43
C LEU A 81 31.51 -3.93 2.70
N LYS A 82 32.03 -5.02 3.28
CA LYS A 82 31.91 -6.38 2.72
C LYS A 82 30.46 -6.86 2.73
N TYR A 83 29.74 -6.59 3.82
CA TYR A 83 28.30 -6.85 3.92
C TYR A 83 27.52 -6.06 2.87
N LEU A 84 27.78 -4.75 2.78
CA LEU A 84 27.10 -3.86 1.84
C LEU A 84 27.43 -4.18 0.38
N GLY A 85 28.63 -4.71 0.11
CA GLY A 85 29.04 -5.14 -1.22
C GLY A 85 28.17 -6.27 -1.81
N LYS A 86 27.38 -6.97 -0.98
CA LYS A 86 26.42 -7.98 -1.42
C LYS A 86 25.18 -7.38 -2.12
N PHE A 87 24.89 -6.09 -1.93
CA PHE A 87 23.77 -5.40 -2.56
C PHE A 87 24.09 -4.91 -4.00
N ASN A 88 25.18 -5.39 -4.61
CA ASN A 88 25.69 -4.93 -5.89
C ASN A 88 25.05 -5.70 -7.06
N PHE A 89 23.87 -5.24 -7.54
CA PHE A 89 23.36 -5.64 -8.85
C PHE A 89 24.03 -4.82 -9.96
N SER A 90 24.38 -5.50 -11.06
CA SER A 90 25.16 -4.99 -12.19
C SER A 90 24.42 -3.89 -12.95
N ILE A 91 25.04 -2.71 -13.05
CA ILE A 91 24.70 -1.67 -14.03
C ILE A 91 25.57 -1.99 -15.26
N GLN A 92 24.96 -2.41 -16.36
CA GLN A 92 25.59 -2.25 -17.68
C GLN A 92 24.95 -1.04 -18.36
N ASP A 93 25.80 -0.04 -18.59
CA ASP A 93 25.54 1.16 -19.39
C ASP A 93 25.05 0.80 -20.80
N GLN A 94 24.03 1.50 -21.29
CA GLN A 94 24.23 2.46 -22.38
C GLN A 94 23.05 3.43 -22.54
N LYS A 95 23.39 4.71 -22.31
CA LYS A 95 22.87 5.94 -22.93
C LYS A 95 21.66 5.79 -23.88
N GLN A 96 20.54 6.36 -23.47
CA GLN A 96 19.87 7.42 -24.22
C GLN A 96 19.15 8.35 -23.23
N LYS A 97 19.20 9.65 -23.53
CA LYS A 97 18.49 10.69 -22.79
C LYS A 97 16.99 10.43 -22.93
N GLU A 98 16.38 9.83 -21.91
CA GLU A 98 14.94 9.88 -21.74
C GLU A 98 14.65 10.48 -20.37
N GLU A 99 13.67 11.37 -20.37
CA GLU A 99 13.27 12.21 -19.25
C GLU A 99 13.13 11.38 -17.97
N VAL A 100 13.76 11.85 -16.90
CA VAL A 100 13.79 11.15 -15.61
C VAL A 100 12.37 11.12 -15.02
N THR A 101 11.61 10.07 -15.33
CA THR A 101 10.42 9.72 -14.57
C THR A 101 10.87 9.12 -13.24
N THR A 102 10.78 9.92 -12.18
CA THR A 102 11.16 9.59 -10.79
C THR A 102 10.15 8.64 -10.12
N GLY A 103 9.88 7.49 -10.73
CA GLY A 103 9.03 6.43 -10.19
C GLY A 103 9.80 5.12 -10.00
N PRO A 104 9.34 4.20 -9.13
CA PRO A 104 9.86 2.84 -9.10
C PRO A 104 9.71 2.22 -10.50
N HIS A 105 10.81 1.68 -11.04
CA HIS A 105 10.77 1.00 -12.32
C HIS A 105 10.04 -0.33 -12.14
N TYR A 106 8.80 -0.37 -12.60
CA TYR A 106 8.01 -1.59 -12.63
C TYR A 106 7.69 -1.93 -14.08
N ARG A 107 7.50 -3.22 -14.34
CA ARG A 107 7.05 -3.73 -15.62
C ARG A 107 5.96 -4.75 -15.39
N ILE A 108 4.81 -4.56 -16.01
CA ILE A 108 3.76 -5.59 -16.04
C ILE A 108 4.25 -6.70 -16.98
N LEU A 109 4.32 -7.92 -16.47
CA LEU A 109 4.78 -9.09 -17.22
C LEU A 109 3.60 -9.85 -17.81
N GLU A 110 2.54 -10.03 -17.03
CA GLU A 110 1.37 -10.80 -17.42
C GLU A 110 0.14 -10.35 -16.63
N VAL A 111 -1.02 -10.29 -17.29
CA VAL A 111 -2.33 -10.12 -16.65
C VAL A 111 -3.22 -11.26 -17.13
N LYS A 112 -3.78 -12.03 -16.19
CA LYS A 112 -4.61 -13.19 -16.49
C LYS A 112 -5.71 -13.40 -15.46
N ILE A 113 -6.58 -14.38 -15.72
CA ILE A 113 -7.57 -14.86 -14.73
C ILE A 113 -6.81 -15.48 -13.55
N ILE A 114 -7.34 -15.33 -12.34
CA ILE A 114 -6.77 -15.92 -11.12
C ILE A 114 -6.62 -17.44 -11.29
N GLY A 115 -5.38 -17.91 -11.26
CA GLY A 115 -5.02 -19.32 -11.36
C GLY A 115 -3.94 -19.76 -10.38
N HIS A 116 -3.15 -18.83 -9.84
CA HIS A 116 -2.06 -19.12 -8.93
C HIS A 116 -2.62 -19.65 -7.59
N PRO A 117 -2.22 -20.86 -7.13
CA PRO A 117 -2.78 -21.49 -5.94
C PRO A 117 -2.73 -20.63 -4.68
N VAL A 118 -1.64 -19.87 -4.49
CA VAL A 118 -1.49 -18.95 -3.34
C VAL A 118 -2.50 -17.79 -3.39
N LEU A 119 -2.81 -17.25 -4.57
CA LEU A 119 -3.80 -16.17 -4.69
C LEU A 119 -5.22 -16.69 -4.49
N ILE A 120 -5.51 -17.88 -5.02
CA ILE A 120 -6.77 -18.59 -4.77
C ILE A 120 -6.96 -18.81 -3.27
N GLN A 121 -5.94 -19.34 -2.59
CA GLN A 121 -5.99 -19.58 -1.15
C GLN A 121 -6.17 -18.28 -0.36
N TYR A 122 -5.51 -17.20 -0.78
CA TYR A 122 -5.68 -15.89 -0.17
C TYR A 122 -7.12 -15.37 -0.31
N LEU A 123 -7.73 -15.45 -1.49
CA LEU A 123 -9.13 -15.06 -1.70
C LEU A 123 -10.10 -15.91 -0.87
N LYS A 124 -9.84 -17.22 -0.73
CA LYS A 124 -10.62 -18.12 0.14
C LYS A 124 -10.48 -17.75 1.61
N MET A 125 -9.27 -17.48 2.07
CA MET A 125 -9.00 -17.04 3.45
C MET A 125 -9.69 -15.71 3.76
N ARG A 126 -9.72 -14.78 2.79
CA ARG A 126 -10.46 -13.52 2.88
C ARG A 126 -11.95 -13.67 2.56
N LYS A 127 -12.43 -14.90 2.37
CA LYS A 127 -13.82 -15.29 2.05
C LYS A 127 -14.45 -14.52 0.90
N VAL A 128 -13.68 -14.18 -0.12
CA VAL A 128 -14.12 -13.43 -1.32
C VAL A 128 -13.84 -14.17 -2.63
N TYR A 129 -13.53 -15.46 -2.56
CA TYR A 129 -13.25 -16.27 -3.76
C TYR A 129 -14.44 -16.35 -4.74
N GLN A 130 -15.68 -16.20 -4.26
CA GLN A 130 -16.87 -16.14 -5.12
C GLN A 130 -16.88 -14.93 -6.06
N GLN A 131 -16.05 -13.91 -5.78
CA GLN A 131 -15.91 -12.69 -6.56
C GLN A 131 -14.62 -12.69 -7.40
N VAL A 132 -14.05 -13.87 -7.67
CA VAL A 132 -12.78 -14.03 -8.41
C VAL A 132 -12.82 -13.39 -9.81
N ASP A 133 -13.99 -13.33 -10.45
CA ASP A 133 -14.15 -12.75 -11.78
C ASP A 133 -13.99 -11.22 -11.79
N LEU A 134 -14.13 -10.57 -10.64
CA LEU A 134 -13.98 -9.12 -10.47
C LEU A 134 -12.52 -8.67 -10.29
N VAL A 135 -11.58 -9.62 -10.21
CA VAL A 135 -10.15 -9.35 -10.02
C VAL A 135 -9.30 -10.10 -11.05
N LYS A 136 -8.06 -9.68 -11.21
CA LYS A 136 -7.08 -10.34 -12.10
C LYS A 136 -5.87 -10.83 -11.32
N GLU A 137 -5.20 -11.83 -11.85
CA GLU A 137 -3.84 -12.17 -11.45
C GLU A 137 -2.87 -11.34 -12.28
N LEU A 138 -2.02 -10.58 -11.61
CA LEU A 138 -1.02 -9.74 -12.26
C LEU A 138 0.37 -10.15 -11.81
N HIS A 139 1.22 -10.51 -12.77
CA HIS A 139 2.65 -10.73 -12.59
C HIS A 139 3.39 -9.48 -13.02
N TYR A 140 4.30 -9.02 -12.18
CA TYR A 140 5.05 -7.79 -12.43
C TYR A 140 6.48 -7.91 -11.93
N GLU A 141 7.37 -7.19 -12.60
CA GLU A 141 8.70 -6.92 -12.10
C GLU A 141 8.68 -5.57 -11.38
N LEU A 142 9.28 -5.51 -10.20
CA LEU A 142 9.50 -4.27 -9.46
C LEU A 142 10.96 -4.24 -9.01
N ASN A 143 11.73 -3.26 -9.50
CA ASN A 143 13.15 -3.13 -9.19
C ASN A 143 13.97 -4.42 -9.46
N GLY A 144 13.71 -5.07 -10.60
CA GLY A 144 14.42 -6.29 -11.02
C GLY A 144 14.00 -7.58 -10.31
N LYS A 145 12.98 -7.55 -9.46
CA LYS A 145 12.41 -8.73 -8.80
C LYS A 145 11.01 -8.99 -9.32
N ASN A 146 10.69 -10.26 -9.57
CA ASN A 146 9.38 -10.67 -10.01
C ASN A 146 8.45 -10.91 -8.82
N TYR A 147 7.22 -10.46 -8.97
CA TYR A 147 6.14 -10.54 -7.99
C TYR A 147 4.84 -10.89 -8.71
N PHE A 148 3.86 -11.31 -7.92
CA PHE A 148 2.49 -11.48 -8.37
C PHE A 148 1.50 -11.09 -7.29
N GLY A 149 0.29 -10.75 -7.70
CA GLY A 149 -0.78 -10.37 -6.79
C GLY A 149 -2.14 -10.35 -7.44
N ILE A 150 -3.16 -10.21 -6.59
CA ILE A 150 -4.53 -9.92 -7.01
C ILE A 150 -4.58 -8.44 -7.38
N ALA A 151 -4.93 -8.15 -8.62
CA ALA A 151 -5.02 -6.82 -9.16
C ALA A 151 -6.49 -6.41 -9.35
N PHE A 152 -6.76 -5.16 -8.99
CA PHE A 152 -8.03 -4.47 -9.21
C PHE A 152 -7.76 -3.17 -9.95
N GLU A 153 -8.37 -3.01 -11.11
CA GLU A 153 -8.12 -1.87 -12.00
C GLU A 153 -8.82 -0.60 -11.48
N ASN A 154 -8.17 0.55 -11.68
CA ASN A 154 -8.70 1.86 -11.33
C ASN A 154 -9.02 2.69 -12.58
N ASN A 155 -9.71 3.82 -12.41
CA ASN A 155 -10.21 4.64 -13.52
C ASN A 155 -9.09 5.24 -14.40
N SER A 156 -7.84 5.28 -13.92
CA SER A 156 -6.67 5.74 -14.70
C SER A 156 -5.92 4.60 -15.39
N GLY A 157 -6.43 3.36 -15.37
CA GLY A 157 -5.76 2.18 -15.91
C GLY A 157 -4.59 1.68 -15.05
N GLY A 158 -4.47 2.17 -13.81
CA GLY A 158 -3.56 1.63 -12.81
C GLY A 158 -4.16 0.41 -12.10
N PHE A 159 -3.32 -0.37 -11.42
CA PHE A 159 -3.75 -1.55 -10.67
C PHE A 159 -3.46 -1.38 -9.18
N GLU A 160 -4.50 -1.50 -8.37
CA GLU A 160 -4.36 -1.74 -6.94
C GLU A 160 -4.10 -3.23 -6.73
N ILE A 161 -2.96 -3.55 -6.13
CA ILE A 161 -2.47 -4.92 -5.99
C ILE A 161 -2.48 -5.32 -4.52
N ARG A 162 -3.01 -6.51 -4.27
CA ARG A 162 -3.03 -7.17 -2.97
C ARG A 162 -2.41 -8.56 -3.04
N ASN A 163 -1.56 -8.84 -2.08
CA ASN A 163 -1.21 -10.20 -1.68
C ASN A 163 -1.21 -10.29 -0.14
N ALA A 164 -0.84 -11.44 0.41
CA ALA A 164 -0.81 -11.66 1.86
C ALA A 164 0.11 -10.68 2.61
N TYR A 165 1.08 -10.07 1.92
CA TYR A 165 2.17 -9.31 2.53
C TYR A 165 2.13 -7.81 2.17
N SER A 166 1.37 -7.40 1.15
CA SER A 166 1.49 -6.05 0.59
C SER A 166 0.16 -5.51 0.05
N LYS A 167 0.01 -4.18 0.16
CA LYS A 167 -0.95 -3.35 -0.58
C LYS A 167 -0.10 -2.37 -1.40
N ILE A 168 -0.14 -2.43 -2.72
CA ILE A 168 0.58 -1.47 -3.57
C ILE A 168 -0.30 -1.01 -4.72
N CYS A 169 0.10 0.07 -5.37
CA CYS A 169 -0.49 0.50 -6.64
C CYS A 169 0.61 0.46 -7.72
N LEU A 170 0.33 -0.15 -8.87
CA LEU A 170 1.13 -0.02 -10.08
C LEU A 170 0.42 0.93 -11.05
N GLY A 171 1.18 1.81 -11.69
CA GLY A 171 0.60 2.88 -12.50
C GLY A 171 0.06 4.02 -11.67
N LYS A 172 -0.83 4.82 -12.28
CA LYS A 172 -1.38 6.01 -11.65
C LYS A 172 -2.42 5.62 -10.60
N LYS A 173 -2.21 6.06 -9.36
CA LYS A 173 -3.18 5.85 -8.27
C LYS A 173 -4.46 6.64 -8.53
N ASP A 174 -5.58 5.94 -8.46
CA ASP A 174 -6.89 6.52 -8.70
C ASP A 174 -8.00 5.75 -7.98
N VAL A 175 -9.19 6.34 -7.96
CA VAL A 175 -10.41 5.63 -7.53
C VAL A 175 -10.87 4.64 -8.59
N THR A 176 -11.75 3.72 -8.19
CA THR A 176 -12.51 2.88 -9.12
C THR A 176 -13.99 3.20 -8.99
N LEU A 177 -14.63 3.63 -10.08
CA LEU A 177 -16.08 3.85 -10.14
C LEU A 177 -16.71 2.74 -10.99
N ILE A 178 -17.66 2.02 -10.42
CA ILE A 178 -18.42 0.97 -11.09
C ILE A 178 -19.88 1.42 -11.11
N GLN A 179 -20.41 1.68 -12.30
CA GLN A 179 -21.79 2.09 -12.47
C GLN A 179 -22.68 0.85 -12.64
N GLY A 180 -23.83 0.85 -11.97
CA GLY A 180 -24.87 -0.15 -12.10
C GLY A 180 -25.74 0.11 -13.34
N GLU A 181 -27.04 -0.17 -13.22
CA GLU A 181 -27.99 0.15 -14.29
C GLU A 181 -28.26 1.67 -14.39
N GLN A 182 -28.78 2.13 -15.53
CA GLN A 182 -28.88 3.56 -15.85
C GLN A 182 -29.67 4.35 -14.80
N ASN A 183 -29.15 5.53 -14.44
CA ASN A 183 -29.73 6.52 -13.53
C ASN A 183 -29.78 6.14 -12.05
N ASN A 184 -28.81 5.36 -11.55
CA ASN A 184 -28.74 5.12 -10.12
C ASN A 184 -28.48 6.43 -9.35
N LYS A 185 -29.26 6.63 -8.28
CA LYS A 185 -29.14 7.79 -7.36
C LYS A 185 -28.57 7.42 -6.00
N GLU A 186 -28.20 6.16 -5.83
CA GLU A 186 -27.54 5.64 -4.65
C GLU A 186 -26.12 5.16 -5.01
N ILE A 187 -25.14 5.61 -4.22
CA ILE A 187 -23.75 5.16 -4.32
C ILE A 187 -23.28 4.55 -3.02
N THR A 188 -22.54 3.45 -3.13
CA THR A 188 -21.90 2.78 -2.00
C THR A 188 -20.39 2.94 -2.10
N VAL A 189 -19.79 3.55 -1.09
CA VAL A 189 -18.38 3.94 -1.06
C VAL A 189 -17.58 3.01 -0.16
N PHE A 190 -16.45 2.51 -0.66
CA PHE A 190 -15.52 1.64 0.05
C PHE A 190 -14.14 2.29 0.14
N GLU A 191 -13.41 2.05 1.24
CA GLU A 191 -12.02 2.49 1.35
C GLU A 191 -11.09 1.68 0.43
N GLY A 192 -11.28 0.36 0.38
CA GLY A 192 -10.50 -0.55 -0.45
C GLY A 192 -11.34 -1.60 -1.18
N PHE A 193 -10.76 -2.21 -2.22
CA PHE A 193 -11.50 -3.14 -3.06
C PHE A 193 -11.88 -4.46 -2.36
N LEU A 194 -11.17 -4.87 -1.30
CA LEU A 194 -11.53 -6.09 -0.56
C LEU A 194 -12.89 -5.95 0.15
N ASP A 195 -13.21 -4.78 0.66
CA ASP A 195 -14.51 -4.51 1.28
C ASP A 195 -15.61 -4.49 0.22
N TYR A 196 -15.33 -3.96 -0.97
CA TYR A 196 -16.23 -4.07 -2.11
C TYR A 196 -16.50 -5.54 -2.48
N LEU A 197 -15.46 -6.38 -2.61
CA LEU A 197 -15.65 -7.82 -2.88
C LEU A 197 -16.44 -8.51 -1.76
N THR A 198 -16.21 -8.13 -0.50
CA THR A 198 -16.97 -8.64 0.65
C THR A 198 -18.44 -8.25 0.57
N PHE A 199 -18.71 -6.99 0.22
CA PHE A 199 -20.06 -6.49 0.07
C PHE A 199 -20.83 -7.26 -1.01
N LYS A 200 -20.18 -7.60 -2.14
CA LYS A 200 -20.81 -8.43 -3.19
C LYS A 200 -21.21 -9.84 -2.72
N ASN A 201 -20.63 -10.36 -1.63
CA ASN A 201 -21.09 -11.60 -1.02
C ASN A 201 -22.35 -11.42 -0.16
N ILE A 202 -22.47 -10.27 0.50
CA ILE A 202 -23.57 -9.95 1.42
C ILE A 202 -24.82 -9.54 0.62
N ASP A 203 -24.64 -8.67 -0.35
CA ASP A 203 -25.74 -8.04 -1.09
C ASP A 203 -25.56 -8.21 -2.60
N LYS A 204 -26.01 -9.38 -3.07
CA LYS A 204 -25.90 -9.78 -4.47
C LYS A 204 -26.88 -9.04 -5.39
N ALA A 205 -27.99 -8.53 -4.84
CA ALA A 205 -29.11 -8.01 -5.60
C ALA A 205 -29.22 -6.47 -5.58
N LYS A 206 -28.45 -5.78 -4.73
CA LYS A 206 -28.48 -4.31 -4.70
C LYS A 206 -27.95 -3.70 -5.98
N ASN A 207 -28.86 -3.03 -6.70
CA ASN A 207 -28.54 -2.15 -7.80
C ASN A 207 -28.08 -0.81 -7.22
N SER A 208 -26.77 -0.60 -7.11
CA SER A 208 -26.12 0.62 -6.62
C SER A 208 -24.92 0.91 -7.50
N ASP A 209 -24.55 2.17 -7.63
CA ASP A 209 -23.20 2.50 -8.10
C ASP A 209 -22.22 2.25 -6.96
N TYR A 210 -20.99 1.87 -7.29
CA TYR A 210 -19.95 1.55 -6.32
C TYR A 210 -18.72 2.41 -6.56
N LEU A 211 -18.24 3.02 -5.49
CA LEU A 211 -17.02 3.80 -5.51
C LEU A 211 -16.00 3.19 -4.57
N ILE A 212 -14.86 2.78 -5.10
CA ILE A 212 -13.73 2.30 -4.32
C ILE A 212 -12.68 3.41 -4.31
N LEU A 213 -12.40 3.97 -3.13
CA LEU A 213 -11.47 5.08 -3.01
C LEU A 213 -10.02 4.66 -3.30
N ASN A 214 -9.68 3.40 -3.00
CA ASN A 214 -8.32 2.84 -3.07
C ASN A 214 -7.29 3.52 -2.14
N SER A 215 -7.69 4.61 -1.49
CA SER A 215 -7.09 5.28 -0.34
C SER A 215 -7.99 6.46 0.02
N THR A 216 -8.17 6.73 1.32
CA THR A 216 -8.84 7.94 1.84
C THR A 216 -8.32 9.25 1.25
N VAL A 217 -7.04 9.31 0.87
CA VAL A 217 -6.47 10.50 0.23
C VAL A 217 -7.04 10.75 -1.16
N MET A 218 -7.68 9.79 -1.83
CA MET A 218 -8.30 9.98 -3.15
C MET A 218 -9.66 10.67 -3.09
N LEU A 219 -10.22 10.91 -1.89
CA LEU A 219 -11.52 11.56 -1.72
C LEU A 219 -11.60 12.90 -2.49
N PHE A 220 -10.51 13.67 -2.58
CA PHE A 220 -10.52 14.97 -3.28
C PHE A 220 -10.92 14.86 -4.76
N LYS A 221 -10.69 13.72 -5.41
CA LYS A 221 -11.01 13.52 -6.83
C LYS A 221 -12.49 13.29 -7.09
N VAL A 222 -13.22 12.79 -6.10
CA VAL A 222 -14.58 12.26 -6.28
C VAL A 222 -15.65 13.13 -5.65
N MET A 223 -15.26 14.23 -4.98
CA MET A 223 -16.21 15.15 -4.36
C MET A 223 -17.26 15.69 -5.33
N LYS A 224 -16.92 15.92 -6.60
CA LYS A 224 -17.90 16.37 -7.60
C LYS A 224 -18.81 15.23 -8.06
N THR A 225 -18.25 14.04 -8.28
CA THR A 225 -19.01 12.84 -8.62
C THR A 225 -20.04 12.51 -7.55
N LEU A 226 -19.68 12.64 -6.27
CA LEU A 226 -20.60 12.43 -5.15
C LEU A 226 -21.74 13.45 -5.10
N ASP A 227 -21.63 14.62 -5.75
CA ASP A 227 -22.70 15.62 -5.81
C ASP A 227 -23.86 15.18 -6.73
N GLU A 228 -23.67 14.12 -7.54
CA GLU A 228 -24.69 13.61 -8.48
C GLU A 228 -25.65 12.57 -7.87
N TYR A 229 -25.35 12.11 -6.65
CA TYR A 229 -26.09 11.06 -5.94
C TYR A 229 -26.92 11.62 -4.79
N ASP A 230 -28.13 11.10 -4.65
CA ASP A 230 -29.05 11.50 -3.59
C ASP A 230 -28.76 10.79 -2.27
N LYS A 231 -28.27 9.55 -2.33
CA LYS A 231 -27.92 8.72 -1.16
C LYS A 231 -26.51 8.17 -1.26
N ILE A 232 -25.75 8.28 -0.16
CA ILE A 232 -24.39 7.74 -0.04
C ILE A 232 -24.33 6.75 1.12
N ASN A 233 -23.92 5.51 0.87
CA ASN A 233 -23.60 4.54 1.93
C ASN A 233 -22.09 4.43 2.10
N LEU A 234 -21.59 4.49 3.34
CA LEU A 234 -20.16 4.50 3.64
C LEU A 234 -19.72 3.19 4.32
N PHE A 235 -18.80 2.50 3.66
CA PHE A 235 -18.06 1.37 4.19
C PHE A 235 -16.56 1.73 4.29
N LEU A 236 -16.21 2.53 5.30
CA LEU A 236 -14.84 2.99 5.56
C LEU A 236 -14.24 2.29 6.77
N ASP A 237 -12.91 2.18 6.81
CA ASP A 237 -12.19 1.52 7.91
C ASP A 237 -12.48 2.23 9.26
N ASN A 238 -12.57 1.46 10.34
CA ASN A 238 -12.64 1.95 11.72
C ASN A 238 -11.24 2.38 12.21
N ASP A 239 -10.61 3.29 11.48
CA ASP A 239 -9.36 3.93 11.85
C ASP A 239 -9.44 5.45 11.71
N SER A 240 -8.39 6.16 12.15
CA SER A 240 -8.39 7.62 12.14
C SER A 240 -8.56 8.22 10.74
N ASN A 241 -8.04 7.58 9.68
CA ASN A 241 -8.19 8.09 8.32
C ASN A 241 -9.61 7.85 7.80
N GLY A 242 -10.18 6.68 8.09
CA GLY A 242 -11.58 6.36 7.81
C GLY A 242 -12.52 7.34 8.50
N ASP A 243 -12.31 7.62 9.79
CA ASP A 243 -13.09 8.59 10.56
C ASP A 243 -13.01 10.02 10.00
N ILE A 244 -11.80 10.49 9.64
CA ILE A 244 -11.63 11.81 9.01
C ILE A 244 -12.39 11.88 7.68
N THR A 245 -12.30 10.82 6.88
CA THR A 245 -12.94 10.74 5.55
C THR A 245 -14.47 10.72 5.69
N LYS A 246 -14.97 9.89 6.60
CA LYS A 246 -16.38 9.78 6.96
C LYS A 246 -16.96 11.12 7.40
N ASN A 247 -16.30 11.79 8.36
CA ASN A 247 -16.76 13.08 8.88
C ASN A 247 -16.81 14.16 7.80
N LYS A 248 -15.86 14.17 6.85
CA LYS A 248 -15.90 15.10 5.70
C LYS A 248 -17.14 14.88 4.83
N ILE A 249 -17.50 13.63 4.56
CA ILE A 249 -18.68 13.29 3.76
C ILE A 249 -19.96 13.61 4.53
N LEU A 250 -20.07 13.19 5.80
CA LEU A 250 -21.22 13.47 6.68
C LEU A 250 -21.48 14.98 6.83
N THR A 251 -20.44 15.80 6.84
CA THR A 251 -20.57 17.26 6.97
C THR A 251 -21.06 17.90 5.67
N LYS A 252 -20.70 17.35 4.50
CA LYS A 252 -21.03 17.93 3.20
C LYS A 252 -22.39 17.46 2.66
N TYR A 253 -22.75 16.20 2.87
CA TYR A 253 -23.91 15.57 2.24
C TYR A 253 -25.01 15.26 3.26
N LYS A 254 -26.26 15.45 2.86
CA LYS A 254 -27.42 15.34 3.75
C LYS A 254 -27.84 13.88 4.04
N TYR A 255 -27.88 13.04 3.02
CA TYR A 255 -28.36 11.65 3.13
C TYR A 255 -27.19 10.68 3.01
N VAL A 256 -26.50 10.51 4.13
CA VAL A 256 -25.33 9.63 4.25
C VAL A 256 -25.62 8.58 5.31
N GLU A 257 -25.41 7.32 4.97
CA GLU A 257 -25.52 6.18 5.89
C GLU A 257 -24.13 5.69 6.27
N ASP A 258 -23.78 5.79 7.56
CA ASP A 258 -22.53 5.20 8.08
C ASP A 258 -22.73 3.71 8.37
N CYS A 259 -22.31 2.86 7.43
CA CYS A 259 -22.42 1.41 7.57
C CYS A 259 -21.31 0.79 8.41
N SER A 260 -20.31 1.56 8.88
CA SER A 260 -19.26 1.04 9.77
C SER A 260 -19.77 0.54 11.12
N LEU A 261 -20.98 0.97 11.51
CA LEU A 261 -21.68 0.48 12.69
C LEU A 261 -21.97 -1.04 12.66
N ILE A 262 -22.04 -1.63 11.46
CA ILE A 262 -22.23 -3.08 11.24
C ILE A 262 -21.01 -3.88 11.75
N TYR A 263 -19.82 -3.29 11.63
CA TYR A 263 -18.53 -3.91 11.95
C TYR A 263 -17.72 -3.07 12.96
N ARG A 264 -18.39 -2.38 13.89
CA ARG A 264 -17.78 -1.44 14.84
C ARG A 264 -16.59 -1.98 15.64
N ASP A 265 -16.58 -3.28 15.92
CA ASP A 265 -15.56 -3.97 16.73
C ASP A 265 -14.41 -4.54 15.88
N PHE A 266 -14.40 -4.25 14.58
CA PHE A 266 -13.42 -4.74 13.61
C PHE A 266 -12.86 -3.58 12.81
N LYS A 267 -11.67 -3.74 12.23
CA LYS A 267 -11.04 -2.69 11.46
C LYS A 267 -11.80 -2.37 10.18
N ASP A 268 -12.18 -3.39 9.43
CA ASP A 268 -12.81 -3.24 8.12
C ASP A 268 -13.94 -4.27 7.91
N LEU A 269 -14.74 -4.07 6.86
CA LEU A 269 -15.88 -4.94 6.54
C LEU A 269 -15.40 -6.38 6.28
N ASN A 270 -14.28 -6.53 5.58
CA ASN A 270 -13.75 -7.84 5.24
C ASN A 270 -13.24 -8.60 6.47
N GLU A 271 -12.62 -7.93 7.45
CA GLU A 271 -12.22 -8.52 8.72
C GLU A 271 -13.43 -9.03 9.50
N TRP A 272 -14.48 -8.20 9.64
CA TRP A 272 -15.72 -8.60 10.29
C TRP A 272 -16.34 -9.84 9.62
N PHE A 273 -16.43 -9.84 8.29
CA PHE A 273 -16.99 -10.96 7.52
C PHE A 273 -16.15 -12.24 7.68
N CYS A 274 -14.83 -12.10 7.77
CA CYS A 274 -13.92 -13.22 8.03
C CYS A 274 -14.11 -13.83 9.43
N GLN A 275 -14.55 -13.06 10.42
CA GLN A 275 -14.72 -13.54 11.80
C GLN A 275 -16.14 -14.03 12.11
N LYS A 276 -17.15 -13.53 11.41
CA LYS A 276 -18.57 -13.84 11.67
C LYS A 276 -19.10 -15.15 11.05
N ILE A 277 -18.49 -15.60 9.96
CA ILE A 277 -19.00 -16.70 9.10
C ILE A 277 -18.07 -17.91 9.10
#